data_AF-A0A4U5MRB2-F1
#
_entry.id   AF-A0A4U5MRB2-F1
#
_cell.length_a   1.000
_cell.length_b   1.000
_cell.length_c   1.000
_cell.angle_alpha   90.00
_cell.angle_beta   90.00
_cell.angle_gamma   90.00
#
_symmetry.space_group_name_H-M   'P 1'
#
loop_
_entity.id
_entity.type
_entity.pdbx_description
1 polymer ?
#
loop_
_entity_poly.entity_id
_entity_poly.type
_entity_poly.pdbx_seq_one_letter_code
_entity_poly.pdbx_strand_id
1 'polypeptide(L)'
;MYTLWMFLAHTPNDVAQSVISVLQLLGLVDATGRLFNADLELNAVPLFAKVLQDIASQVYRTLGLLIVLTTYMVYRNELVFHKILHVSKRGYLFLSGFIFISLLAVTSTAVTVTQWTTESDTVKLAMNIFFYGLQVLANAPTFFTMLFYVLSLVAILKYARENRKKGHSSLFQRRQLVSVIMYCTAPNILLLPVFAINVCFLIVANIPDIECARKFNVIKVINVLSVITRICIYVRIPIITISTFLAFSPYRNFLLCLIRCKSGTTRIEVSTTTAVRNKR
;
A
#
# COMPACT_ATOMS: atom_id res chain seq x y z
N MET A 1 -12.14 -3.78 8.29
CA MET A 1 -12.30 -3.81 6.82
C MET A 1 -10.98 -3.56 6.11
N TYR A 2 -10.40 -2.35 6.14
CA TYR A 2 -9.10 -2.07 5.49
C TYR A 2 -8.02 -3.12 5.80
N THR A 3 -7.81 -3.42 7.08
CA THR A 3 -6.82 -4.41 7.55
C THR A 3 -7.12 -5.82 7.05
N LEU A 4 -8.39 -6.22 7.00
CA LEU A 4 -8.82 -7.53 6.52
C LEU A 4 -8.50 -7.71 5.04
N TRP A 5 -8.79 -6.71 4.20
CA TRP A 5 -8.50 -6.76 2.76
C TRP A 5 -7.00 -6.73 2.48
N MET A 6 -6.25 -5.90 3.21
CA MET A 6 -4.80 -5.91 3.17
C MET A 6 -4.24 -7.30 3.50
N PHE A 7 -4.72 -7.91 4.58
CA PHE A 7 -4.32 -9.27 4.97
C PHE A 7 -4.66 -10.29 3.87
N LEU A 8 -5.89 -10.29 3.37
CA LEU A 8 -6.35 -11.23 2.35
C LEU A 8 -5.55 -11.13 1.04
N ALA A 9 -5.08 -9.93 0.66
CA ALA A 9 -4.26 -9.75 -0.54
C ALA A 9 -2.78 -10.05 -0.31
N HIS A 10 -2.21 -9.67 0.84
CA HIS A 10 -0.78 -9.82 1.11
C HIS A 10 -0.39 -11.21 1.61
N THR A 11 -1.20 -11.86 2.44
CA THR A 11 -0.86 -13.16 3.01
C THR A 11 -0.58 -14.22 1.94
N PRO A 12 -1.37 -14.36 0.86
CA PRO A 12 -1.05 -15.29 -0.21
C PRO A 12 0.28 -14.98 -0.89
N ASN A 13 0.57 -13.69 -1.15
CA ASN A 13 1.83 -13.27 -1.73
C ASN A 13 3.00 -13.64 -0.81
N ASP A 14 2.92 -13.34 0.48
CA ASP A 14 4.02 -13.58 1.43
C ASP A 14 4.27 -15.09 1.62
N VAL A 15 3.21 -15.91 1.61
CA VAL A 15 3.32 -17.38 1.61
C VAL A 15 4.01 -17.85 0.33
N ALA A 16 3.60 -17.37 -0.84
CA ALA A 16 4.23 -17.75 -2.11
C ALA A 16 5.71 -17.36 -2.17
N GLN A 17 6.06 -16.16 -1.72
CA GLN A 17 7.45 -15.70 -1.64
C GLN A 17 8.27 -16.53 -0.65
N SER A 18 7.69 -16.92 0.48
CA SER A 18 8.35 -17.80 1.45
C SER A 18 8.62 -19.18 0.85
N VAL A 19 7.66 -19.75 0.13
CA VAL A 19 7.84 -21.04 -0.59
C VAL A 19 8.94 -20.93 -1.63
N ILE A 20 8.94 -19.87 -2.45
CA ILE A 20 10.00 -19.63 -3.45
C ILE A 20 11.36 -19.52 -2.78
N SER A 21 11.46 -18.78 -1.67
CA SER A 21 12.72 -18.62 -0.93
C SER A 21 13.25 -19.95 -0.42
N VAL A 22 12.37 -20.83 0.09
CA VAL A 22 12.75 -22.20 0.50
C VAL A 22 13.23 -23.03 -0.69
N LEU A 23 12.53 -22.97 -1.83
CA LEU A 23 12.93 -23.69 -3.05
C LEU A 23 14.27 -23.20 -3.60
N GLN A 24 14.56 -21.90 -3.48
CA GLN A 24 15.87 -21.32 -3.83
C GLN A 24 16.99 -21.80 -2.91
N LEU A 25 16.73 -21.89 -1.59
CA LEU A 25 17.69 -22.45 -0.64
C LEU A 25 18.01 -23.93 -0.90
N LEU A 26 17.04 -24.69 -1.44
CA LEU A 26 17.22 -26.08 -1.85
C LEU A 26 17.91 -26.24 -3.21
N GLY A 27 18.21 -25.15 -3.92
CA GLY A 27 18.80 -25.20 -5.26
C GLY A 27 17.87 -25.73 -6.36
N LEU A 28 16.56 -25.85 -6.08
CA LEU A 28 15.56 -26.29 -7.07
C LEU A 28 15.15 -25.15 -8.01
N VAL A 29 15.27 -23.91 -7.53
CA VAL A 29 14.87 -22.69 -8.21
C VAL A 29 16.05 -21.73 -8.22
N ASP A 30 16.38 -21.17 -9.39
CA ASP A 30 17.42 -20.15 -9.54
C ASP A 30 17.01 -18.80 -8.88
N ALA A 31 17.96 -17.88 -8.73
CA ALA A 31 17.72 -16.51 -8.29
C ALA A 31 16.66 -15.78 -9.14
N THR A 32 16.48 -16.20 -10.39
CA THR A 32 15.43 -15.70 -11.30
C THR A 32 14.05 -16.30 -11.07
N GLY A 33 13.91 -17.32 -10.23
CA GLY A 33 12.66 -18.03 -10.00
C GLY A 33 12.40 -19.18 -10.98
N ARG A 34 13.36 -19.49 -11.88
CA ARG A 34 13.24 -20.59 -12.86
C ARG A 34 13.64 -21.93 -12.24
N LEU A 35 12.92 -23.00 -12.60
CA LEU A 35 13.26 -24.37 -12.18
C LEU A 35 14.46 -24.87 -12.98
N PHE A 36 15.44 -25.46 -12.30
CA PHE A 36 16.73 -25.85 -12.91
C PHE A 36 16.63 -26.96 -13.98
N ASN A 37 15.57 -27.76 -13.99
CA ASN A 37 15.47 -29.00 -14.79
C ASN A 37 14.14 -29.18 -15.55
N ALA A 38 13.37 -28.10 -15.76
CA ALA A 38 12.09 -28.22 -16.45
C ALA A 38 12.22 -27.77 -17.90
N ASP A 39 12.18 -28.71 -18.85
CA ASP A 39 11.92 -28.45 -20.28
C ASP A 39 10.52 -27.81 -20.51
N LEU A 40 9.72 -27.64 -19.45
CA LEU A 40 8.54 -26.78 -19.51
C LEU A 40 8.96 -25.31 -19.64
N GLU A 41 8.84 -24.79 -20.86
CA GLU A 41 9.08 -23.38 -21.20
C GLU A 41 8.24 -22.40 -20.35
N LEU A 42 7.11 -22.85 -19.81
CA LEU A 42 6.25 -22.05 -18.94
C LEU A 42 6.73 -22.09 -17.47
N ASN A 43 7.46 -21.05 -17.07
CA ASN A 43 7.84 -20.80 -15.68
C ASN A 43 6.61 -20.43 -14.82
N ALA A 44 5.77 -21.42 -14.48
CA ALA A 44 4.50 -21.21 -13.79
C ALA A 44 4.65 -20.64 -12.37
N VAL A 45 5.68 -21.06 -11.63
CA VAL A 45 5.95 -20.61 -10.25
C VAL A 45 6.19 -19.08 -10.16
N PRO A 46 7.15 -18.49 -10.89
CA PRO A 46 7.37 -17.05 -10.83
C PRO A 46 6.22 -16.26 -11.46
N LEU A 47 5.51 -16.82 -12.45
CA LEU A 47 4.33 -16.18 -13.03
C LEU A 47 3.21 -16.06 -11.99
N PHE A 48 2.93 -17.14 -11.26
CA PHE A 48 1.92 -17.16 -10.21
C PHE A 48 2.28 -16.21 -9.07
N ALA A 49 3.53 -16.23 -8.61
CA ALA A 49 4.00 -15.31 -7.57
C ALA A 49 3.92 -13.85 -8.02
N LYS A 50 4.22 -13.56 -9.28
CA LYS A 50 4.05 -12.23 -9.87
C LYS A 50 2.59 -11.77 -9.84
N VAL A 51 1.64 -12.63 -10.22
CA VAL A 51 0.20 -12.30 -10.15
C VAL A 51 -0.22 -11.94 -8.72
N LEU A 52 0.18 -12.75 -7.73
CA LEU A 52 -0.15 -12.48 -6.33
C LEU A 52 0.48 -11.16 -5.84
N GLN A 53 1.74 -10.90 -6.22
CA GLN A 53 2.42 -9.66 -5.90
C GLN A 53 1.71 -8.45 -6.53
N ASP A 54 1.28 -8.56 -7.79
CA ASP A 54 0.56 -7.49 -8.48
C ASP A 54 -0.81 -7.24 -7.84
N ILE A 55 -1.54 -8.28 -7.46
CA ILE A 55 -2.80 -8.15 -6.70
C ILE A 55 -2.55 -7.42 -5.38
N ALA A 56 -1.59 -7.88 -4.57
CA ALA A 56 -1.26 -7.27 -3.28
C ALA A 56 -0.87 -5.79 -3.43
N SER A 57 0.00 -5.49 -4.39
CA SER A 57 0.45 -4.14 -4.71
C SER A 57 -0.69 -3.21 -5.13
N GLN A 58 -1.59 -3.68 -6.00
CA GLN A 58 -2.72 -2.88 -6.49
C GLN A 58 -3.82 -2.68 -5.44
N VAL A 59 -4.09 -3.70 -4.63
CA VAL A 59 -5.01 -3.58 -3.48
C VAL A 59 -4.48 -2.53 -2.50
N TYR A 60 -3.19 -2.56 -2.16
CA TYR A 60 -2.59 -1.55 -1.30
C TYR A 60 -2.77 -0.12 -1.84
N ARG A 61 -2.48 0.11 -3.13
CA ARG A 61 -2.62 1.43 -3.77
C ARG A 61 -4.06 1.91 -3.78
N THR A 62 -5.00 1.03 -4.11
CA THR A 62 -6.44 1.37 -4.19
C THR A 62 -7.01 1.65 -2.81
N LEU A 63 -6.63 0.87 -1.80
CA LEU A 63 -7.02 1.14 -0.43
C LEU A 63 -6.43 2.46 0.09
N GLY A 64 -5.18 2.78 -0.29
CA GLY A 64 -4.56 4.09 -0.05
C GLY A 64 -5.37 5.24 -0.65
N LEU A 65 -5.76 5.11 -1.93
CA LEU A 65 -6.65 6.04 -2.61
C LEU A 65 -7.97 6.21 -1.85
N LEU A 66 -8.62 5.11 -1.46
CA LEU A 66 -9.91 5.16 -0.75
C LEU A 66 -9.81 5.89 0.58
N ILE A 67 -8.72 5.72 1.34
CA ILE A 67 -8.50 6.44 2.60
C ILE A 67 -8.35 7.94 2.34
N VAL A 68 -7.53 8.33 1.38
CA VAL A 68 -7.26 9.74 1.08
C VAL A 68 -8.51 10.41 0.49
N LEU A 69 -9.21 9.73 -0.41
CA LEU A 69 -10.47 10.20 -0.97
C LEU A 69 -11.53 10.36 0.13
N THR A 70 -11.68 9.37 1.01
CA THR A 70 -12.58 9.45 2.16
C THR A 70 -12.27 10.66 3.03
N THR A 71 -10.98 10.88 3.33
CA THR A 71 -10.51 12.03 4.10
C THR A 71 -10.90 13.33 3.40
N TYR A 72 -10.62 13.46 2.11
CA TYR A 72 -11.04 14.63 1.32
C TYR A 72 -12.55 14.86 1.40
N MET A 73 -13.37 13.82 1.21
CA MET A 73 -14.82 13.95 1.23
C MET A 73 -15.37 14.37 2.59
N VAL A 74 -14.81 13.85 3.68
CA VAL A 74 -15.21 14.25 5.05
C VAL A 74 -15.02 15.75 5.28
N TYR A 75 -13.91 16.32 4.82
CA TYR A 75 -13.64 17.75 5.02
C TYR A 75 -14.30 18.67 3.99
N ARG A 76 -14.59 18.16 2.78
CA ARG A 76 -15.16 18.98 1.70
C ARG A 76 -16.68 18.90 1.64
N ASN A 77 -17.25 17.69 1.69
CA ASN A 77 -18.65 17.40 1.37
C ASN A 77 -19.19 16.25 2.25
N GLU A 78 -19.46 16.53 3.52
CA GLU A 78 -19.93 15.55 4.52
C GLU A 78 -21.20 14.81 4.07
N LEU A 79 -22.16 15.51 3.45
CA LEU A 79 -23.40 14.90 2.95
C LEU A 79 -23.14 13.84 1.87
N VAL A 80 -22.19 14.10 0.97
CA VAL A 80 -21.83 13.15 -0.10
C VAL A 80 -21.10 11.95 0.51
N PHE A 81 -20.23 12.19 1.50
CA PHE A 81 -19.55 11.13 2.24
C PHE A 81 -20.55 10.15 2.86
N HIS A 82 -21.58 10.64 3.56
CA HIS A 82 -22.61 9.78 4.16
C HIS A 82 -23.41 8.98 3.12
N LYS A 83 -23.69 9.58 1.95
CA LYS A 83 -24.43 8.92 0.87
C LYS A 83 -23.63 7.79 0.20
N ILE A 84 -22.35 8.03 -0.09
CA ILE A 84 -21.49 7.07 -0.81
C ILE A 84 -20.99 5.98 0.14
N LEU A 85 -20.48 6.35 1.32
CA LEU A 85 -19.85 5.44 2.26
C LEU A 85 -20.81 5.00 3.38
N HIS A 86 -22.06 4.71 3.03
CA HIS A 86 -23.02 4.11 3.95
C HIS A 86 -22.56 2.71 4.39
N VAL A 87 -22.73 2.37 5.68
CA VAL A 87 -22.18 1.14 6.30
C VAL A 87 -22.59 -0.13 5.53
N SER A 88 -23.85 -0.21 5.07
CA SER A 88 -24.36 -1.36 4.30
C SER A 88 -23.73 -1.52 2.91
N LYS A 89 -23.22 -0.45 2.30
CA LYS A 89 -22.66 -0.46 0.94
C LYS A 89 -21.14 -0.61 0.92
N ARG A 90 -20.47 -0.36 2.05
CA ARG A 90 -19.00 -0.44 2.14
C ARG A 90 -18.48 -1.81 1.73
N GLY A 91 -19.09 -2.89 2.22
CA GLY A 91 -18.66 -4.26 1.90
C GLY A 91 -18.62 -4.54 0.40
N TYR A 92 -19.71 -4.20 -0.30
CA TYR A 92 -19.82 -4.35 -1.75
C TYR A 92 -18.79 -3.50 -2.52
N LEU A 93 -18.54 -2.26 -2.08
CA LEU A 93 -17.53 -1.40 -2.69
C LEU A 93 -16.13 -2.03 -2.62
N PHE A 94 -15.75 -2.57 -1.45
CA PHE A 94 -14.45 -3.22 -1.29
C PHE A 94 -14.35 -4.53 -2.08
N LEU A 95 -15.40 -5.36 -2.05
CA LEU A 95 -15.42 -6.62 -2.80
C LEU A 95 -15.35 -6.39 -4.31
N SER A 96 -16.15 -5.46 -4.84
CA SER A 96 -16.13 -5.08 -6.26
C SER A 96 -14.77 -4.55 -6.68
N GLY A 97 -14.17 -3.66 -5.87
CA GLY A 97 -12.82 -3.16 -6.12
C GLY A 97 -11.76 -4.27 -6.11
N PHE A 98 -11.86 -5.22 -5.17
CA PHE A 98 -10.95 -6.35 -5.09
C PHE A 98 -11.03 -7.27 -6.31
N ILE A 99 -12.26 -7.61 -6.74
CA ILE A 99 -12.48 -8.43 -7.94
C ILE A 99 -11.93 -7.71 -9.17
N PHE A 100 -12.22 -6.42 -9.32
CA PHE A 100 -11.73 -5.60 -10.43
C PHE A 100 -10.19 -5.57 -10.48
N ILE A 101 -9.52 -5.35 -9.34
CA ILE A 101 -8.06 -5.35 -9.25
C ILE A 101 -7.47 -6.73 -9.58
N SER A 102 -8.11 -7.79 -9.12
CA SER A 102 -7.66 -9.16 -9.38
C SER A 102 -7.74 -9.48 -10.87
N LEU A 103 -8.85 -9.13 -11.52
CA LEU A 103 -9.00 -9.26 -12.97
C LEU A 103 -7.98 -8.40 -13.72
N LEU A 104 -7.73 -7.18 -13.27
CA LEU A 104 -6.74 -6.28 -13.86
C LEU A 104 -5.33 -6.88 -13.81
N ALA A 105 -4.92 -7.42 -12.65
CA ALA A 105 -3.61 -8.03 -12.46
C ALA A 105 -3.41 -9.31 -13.29
N VAL A 106 -4.43 -10.19 -13.31
CA VAL A 106 -4.41 -11.41 -14.12
C VAL A 106 -4.35 -11.07 -15.60
N THR A 107 -5.18 -10.13 -16.05
CA THR A 107 -5.22 -9.70 -17.47
C THR A 107 -3.88 -9.05 -17.88
N SER A 108 -3.31 -8.19 -17.04
CA SER A 108 -2.01 -7.56 -17.31
C SER A 108 -0.89 -8.60 -17.44
N THR A 109 -0.90 -9.61 -16.57
CA THR A 109 0.06 -10.71 -16.63
C THR A 109 -0.15 -11.57 -17.87
N ALA A 110 -1.40 -11.93 -18.19
CA ALA A 110 -1.74 -12.70 -19.38
C ALA A 110 -1.28 -12.00 -20.67
N VAL A 111 -1.57 -10.70 -20.82
CA VAL A 111 -1.13 -9.90 -21.97
C VAL A 111 0.39 -9.88 -22.10
N THR A 112 1.10 -9.76 -20.98
CA THR A 112 2.57 -9.79 -20.98
C THR A 112 3.11 -11.12 -21.52
N VAL A 113 2.47 -12.25 -21.17
CA VAL A 113 2.87 -13.57 -21.66
C VAL A 113 2.52 -13.75 -23.14
N THR A 114 1.32 -13.34 -23.57
CA THR A 114 0.88 -13.52 -24.97
C THR A 114 1.62 -12.61 -25.97
N GLN A 115 2.10 -11.45 -25.52
CA GLN A 115 2.88 -10.55 -26.37
C GLN A 115 4.18 -11.19 -26.86
N TRP A 116 4.69 -12.21 -26.17
CA TRP A 116 5.92 -12.92 -26.53
C TRP A 116 5.70 -13.97 -27.62
N THR A 117 4.46 -14.42 -27.82
CA THR A 117 4.13 -15.55 -28.70
C THR A 117 3.45 -15.15 -30.01
N THR A 118 3.14 -13.87 -30.20
CA THR A 118 2.30 -13.42 -31.33
C THR A 118 3.15 -12.88 -32.48
N GLU A 119 3.03 -13.47 -33.68
CA GLU A 119 3.80 -13.06 -34.87
C GLU A 119 3.12 -11.99 -35.74
N SER A 120 1.80 -11.83 -35.66
CA SER A 120 1.07 -10.87 -36.51
C SER A 120 1.22 -9.42 -36.02
N ASP A 121 1.65 -8.52 -36.91
CA ASP A 121 1.87 -7.10 -36.61
C ASP A 121 0.60 -6.36 -36.14
N THR A 122 -0.57 -6.67 -36.71
CA THR A 122 -1.83 -6.02 -36.34
C THR A 122 -2.26 -6.42 -34.93
N VAL A 123 -2.15 -7.70 -34.58
CA VAL A 123 -2.45 -8.20 -33.25
C VAL A 123 -1.44 -7.65 -32.23
N LYS A 124 -0.17 -7.55 -32.62
CA LYS A 124 0.89 -6.94 -31.79
C LYS A 124 0.59 -5.48 -31.47
N LEU A 125 0.14 -4.69 -32.45
CA LEU A 125 -0.27 -3.30 -32.22
C LEU A 125 -1.46 -3.21 -31.26
N ALA A 126 -2.51 -4.03 -31.47
CA ALA A 126 -3.68 -4.06 -30.60
C ALA A 126 -3.32 -4.46 -29.16
N MET A 127 -2.47 -5.47 -28.99
CA MET A 127 -1.98 -5.91 -27.68
C MET A 127 -1.12 -4.85 -27.00
N ASN A 128 -0.29 -4.11 -27.74
CA ASN A 128 0.47 -2.99 -27.21
C ASN A 128 -0.45 -1.88 -26.68
N ILE A 129 -1.46 -1.47 -27.47
CA ILE A 129 -2.43 -0.46 -27.04
C ILE A 129 -3.16 -0.93 -25.77
N PHE A 130 -3.61 -2.19 -25.76
CA PHE A 130 -4.28 -2.77 -24.61
C PHE A 130 -3.38 -2.83 -23.36
N PHE A 131 -2.13 -3.26 -23.54
CA PHE A 131 -1.11 -3.27 -22.49
C PHE A 131 -0.91 -1.88 -21.89
N TYR A 132 -0.73 -0.84 -22.72
CA TYR A 132 -0.58 0.53 -22.23
C TYR A 132 -1.83 1.01 -21.48
N GLY A 133 -3.04 0.67 -21.96
CA GLY A 133 -4.28 0.94 -21.24
C GLY A 133 -4.31 0.31 -19.84
N LEU A 134 -3.91 -0.95 -19.73
CA LEU A 134 -3.81 -1.65 -18.44
C LEU A 134 -2.75 -1.01 -17.53
N GLN A 135 -1.61 -0.59 -18.08
CA GLN A 135 -0.56 0.09 -17.29
C GLN A 135 -1.01 1.46 -16.78
N VAL A 136 -1.73 2.24 -17.59
CA VAL A 136 -2.32 3.52 -17.15
C VAL A 136 -3.31 3.27 -16.02
N LEU A 137 -4.21 2.30 -16.19
CA LEU A 137 -5.20 1.94 -15.18
C LEU A 137 -4.57 1.43 -13.87
N ALA A 138 -3.50 0.65 -13.97
CA ALA A 138 -2.73 0.13 -12.85
C ALA A 138 -1.92 1.22 -12.10
N ASN A 139 -1.60 2.33 -12.75
CA ASN A 139 -0.89 3.46 -12.13
C ASN A 139 -1.81 4.61 -11.71
N ALA A 140 -3.05 4.65 -12.24
CA ALA A 140 -4.03 5.66 -11.94
C ALA A 140 -4.31 5.80 -10.42
N PRO A 141 -4.45 4.72 -9.61
CA PRO A 141 -4.66 4.86 -8.18
C PRO A 141 -3.54 5.63 -7.49
N THR A 142 -2.27 5.41 -7.86
CA THR A 142 -1.13 6.13 -7.27
C THR A 142 -1.17 7.61 -7.63
N PHE A 143 -1.44 7.94 -8.89
CA PHE A 143 -1.60 9.32 -9.35
C PHE A 143 -2.74 10.04 -8.61
N PHE A 144 -3.92 9.42 -8.56
CA PHE A 144 -5.07 9.98 -7.84
C PHE A 144 -4.83 10.08 -6.35
N THR A 145 -4.11 9.14 -5.74
CA THR A 145 -3.75 9.22 -4.32
C THR A 145 -2.93 10.46 -4.03
N MET A 146 -1.94 10.77 -4.88
CA MET A 146 -1.13 12.00 -4.75
C MET A 146 -1.97 13.26 -4.95
N LEU A 147 -2.82 13.28 -5.98
CA LEU A 147 -3.71 14.40 -6.26
C LEU A 147 -4.67 14.66 -5.08
N PHE A 148 -5.42 13.63 -4.66
CA PHE A 148 -6.35 13.75 -3.55
C PHE A 148 -5.65 14.01 -2.22
N TYR A 149 -4.38 13.64 -2.07
CA TYR A 149 -3.60 13.96 -0.88
C TYR A 149 -3.36 15.47 -0.79
N VAL A 150 -2.93 16.11 -1.87
CA VAL A 150 -2.78 17.57 -1.93
C VAL A 150 -4.14 18.25 -1.72
N LEU A 151 -5.19 17.78 -2.38
CA LEU A 151 -6.54 18.32 -2.21
C LEU A 151 -7.06 18.16 -0.77
N SER A 152 -6.76 17.03 -0.11
CA SER A 152 -7.11 16.79 1.29
C SER A 152 -6.40 17.79 2.20
N LEU A 153 -5.10 18.02 2.01
CA LEU A 153 -4.37 19.02 2.79
C LEU A 153 -4.99 20.42 2.65
N VAL A 154 -5.30 20.83 1.42
CA VAL A 154 -5.93 22.13 1.16
C VAL A 154 -7.30 22.21 1.82
N ALA A 155 -8.13 21.16 1.69
CA ALA A 155 -9.45 21.10 2.31
C ALA A 155 -9.37 21.20 3.84
N ILE A 156 -8.43 20.48 4.46
CA ILE A 156 -8.30 20.52 5.92
C ILE A 156 -7.76 21.87 6.40
N LEU A 157 -6.78 22.46 5.70
CA LEU A 157 -6.27 23.79 6.04
C LEU A 157 -7.37 24.86 5.91
N LYS A 158 -8.22 24.77 4.88
CA LYS A 158 -9.37 25.65 4.71
C LYS A 158 -10.38 25.49 5.85
N TYR A 159 -10.76 24.24 6.15
CA TYR A 159 -11.67 23.91 7.25
C TYR A 159 -11.15 24.42 8.61
N ALA A 160 -9.85 24.24 8.88
CA ALA A 160 -9.22 24.73 10.10
C ALA A 160 -9.24 26.26 10.22
N ARG A 161 -9.03 26.98 9.10
CA ARG A 161 -9.12 28.46 9.08
C ARG A 161 -10.54 28.94 9.33
N GLU A 162 -11.55 28.29 8.73
CA GLU A 162 -12.96 28.65 8.92
C GLU A 162 -13.41 28.41 10.37
N ASN A 163 -13.01 27.29 10.99
CA ASN A 163 -13.34 27.01 12.38
C ASN A 163 -12.63 27.94 13.37
N ARG A 164 -11.40 28.38 13.06
CA ARG A 164 -10.70 29.37 13.87
C ARG A 164 -11.45 30.70 13.91
N LYS A 165 -12.07 31.11 12.81
CA LYS A 165 -12.92 32.32 12.76
C LYS A 165 -14.18 32.19 13.63
N LYS A 166 -14.66 30.97 13.87
CA LYS A 166 -15.84 30.69 14.70
C LYS A 166 -15.52 30.53 16.20
N GLY A 167 -14.26 30.64 16.62
CA GLY A 167 -13.88 30.52 18.03
C GLY A 167 -13.84 29.09 18.59
N HIS A 168 -13.91 28.05 17.75
CA HIS A 168 -13.81 26.67 18.22
C HIS A 168 -12.39 26.31 18.68
N SER A 169 -12.29 25.47 19.74
CA SER A 169 -11.00 25.05 20.28
C SER A 169 -10.16 24.31 19.22
N SER A 170 -8.95 24.83 18.96
CA SER A 170 -8.08 24.37 17.89
C SER A 170 -7.31 23.08 18.22
N LEU A 171 -7.22 22.72 19.51
CA LEU A 171 -6.33 21.66 19.99
C LEU A 171 -6.75 20.27 19.50
N PHE A 172 -8.04 19.93 19.61
CA PHE A 172 -8.52 18.62 19.18
C PHE A 172 -8.42 18.46 17.66
N GLN A 173 -8.82 19.49 16.91
CA GLN A 173 -8.72 19.52 15.45
C GLN A 173 -7.28 19.43 14.97
N ARG A 174 -6.34 20.13 15.62
CA ARG A 174 -4.91 20.07 15.28
C ARG A 174 -4.35 18.66 15.51
N ARG A 175 -4.75 17.97 16.57
CA ARG A 175 -4.33 16.58 16.83
C ARG A 175 -4.87 15.60 15.77
N GLN A 176 -6.14 15.72 15.40
CA GLN A 176 -6.72 14.92 14.32
C GLN A 176 -6.03 15.20 12.98
N LEU A 177 -5.77 16.47 12.67
CA LEU A 177 -5.08 16.87 11.45
C LEU A 177 -3.66 16.28 11.37
N VAL A 178 -2.88 16.43 12.44
CA VAL A 178 -1.52 15.87 12.50
C VAL A 178 -1.55 14.34 12.35
N SER A 179 -2.52 13.68 12.99
CA SER A 179 -2.71 12.23 12.86
C SER A 179 -3.00 11.82 11.42
N VAL A 180 -3.94 12.49 10.75
CA VAL A 180 -4.31 12.23 9.35
C VAL A 180 -3.12 12.50 8.42
N ILE A 181 -2.39 13.59 8.62
CA ILE A 181 -1.18 13.90 7.85
C ILE A 181 -0.15 12.78 8.05
N MET A 182 0.25 12.48 9.30
CA MET A 182 1.26 11.45 9.57
C MET A 182 0.89 10.07 9.00
N TYR A 183 -0.39 9.73 9.07
CA TYR A 183 -0.90 8.45 8.57
C TYR A 183 -0.98 8.40 7.05
N CYS A 184 -1.35 9.50 6.38
CA CYS A 184 -1.47 9.54 4.92
C CYS A 184 -0.16 9.88 4.21
N THR A 185 0.69 10.74 4.77
CA THR A 185 1.91 11.23 4.12
C THR A 185 2.95 10.14 3.98
N ALA A 186 3.29 9.48 5.09
CA ALA A 186 4.43 8.58 5.11
C ALA A 186 4.27 7.36 4.17
N PRO A 187 3.12 6.67 4.16
CA PRO A 187 2.94 5.51 3.26
C PRO A 187 2.84 5.91 1.79
N ASN A 188 2.31 7.11 1.49
CA ASN A 188 2.18 7.61 0.13
C ASN A 188 3.53 8.07 -0.45
N ILE A 189 4.38 8.74 0.33
CA ILE A 189 5.73 9.13 -0.12
C ILE A 189 6.54 7.89 -0.54
N LEU A 190 6.37 6.77 0.17
CA LEU A 190 7.02 5.50 -0.15
C LEU A 190 6.52 4.85 -1.45
N LEU A 191 5.47 5.39 -2.09
CA LEU A 191 4.99 4.96 -3.41
C LEU A 191 5.60 5.75 -4.57
N LEU A 192 6.19 6.93 -4.31
CA LEU A 192 6.78 7.77 -5.37
C LEU A 192 7.90 7.08 -6.15
N PRO A 193 8.88 6.40 -5.51
CA PRO A 193 9.93 5.70 -6.25
C PRO A 193 9.37 4.63 -7.18
N VAL A 194 8.37 3.88 -6.71
CA VAL A 194 7.70 2.83 -7.51
C VAL A 194 7.00 3.43 -8.72
N PHE A 195 6.28 4.55 -8.53
CA PHE A 195 5.63 5.24 -9.63
C PHE A 195 6.64 5.75 -10.66
N ALA A 196 7.74 6.36 -10.21
CA ALA A 196 8.80 6.84 -11.08
C ALA A 196 9.44 5.70 -11.89
N ILE A 197 9.70 4.55 -11.26
CA ILE A 197 10.18 3.34 -11.94
C ILE A 197 9.22 2.90 -13.04
N ASN A 198 7.92 2.82 -12.73
CA ASN A 198 6.92 2.39 -13.70
C ASN A 198 6.87 3.33 -14.91
N VAL A 199 6.94 4.64 -14.70
CA VAL A 199 7.02 5.62 -15.80
C VAL A 199 8.31 5.43 -16.61
N CYS A 200 9.46 5.24 -15.95
CA CYS A 200 10.71 4.95 -16.66
C CYS A 200 10.65 3.66 -17.48
N PHE A 201 10.03 2.59 -16.96
CA PHE A 201 9.84 1.35 -17.71
C PHE A 201 8.93 1.53 -18.92
N LEU A 202 7.88 2.36 -18.82
CA LEU A 202 7.05 2.70 -19.98
C LEU A 202 7.84 3.46 -21.05
N ILE A 203 8.73 4.38 -20.64
CA ILE A 203 9.62 5.07 -21.58
C ILE A 203 10.56 4.08 -22.27
N VAL A 204 11.20 3.19 -21.49
CA VAL A 204 12.12 2.18 -22.02
C VAL A 204 11.43 1.21 -22.96
N ALA A 205 10.17 0.82 -22.67
CA ALA A 205 9.38 -0.07 -23.51
C ALA A 205 9.07 0.51 -24.92
N ASN A 206 9.20 1.83 -25.10
CA ASN A 206 9.02 2.49 -26.40
C ASN A 206 10.32 2.68 -27.18
N ILE A 207 11.47 2.28 -26.64
CA ILE A 207 12.75 2.36 -27.35
C ILE A 207 12.89 1.11 -28.23
N PRO A 208 12.96 1.23 -29.57
CA PRO A 208 12.95 0.09 -30.49
C PRO A 208 14.23 -0.76 -30.43
N ASP A 209 15.33 -0.21 -29.93
CA ASP A 209 16.63 -0.86 -29.90
C ASP A 209 17.22 -0.90 -28.48
N ILE A 210 17.57 -2.11 -28.03
CA ILE A 210 18.15 -2.38 -26.71
C ILE A 210 19.53 -1.72 -26.58
N GLU A 211 20.28 -1.61 -27.68
CA GLU A 211 21.59 -0.94 -27.65
C GLU A 211 21.45 0.56 -27.44
N CYS A 212 20.44 1.17 -28.05
CA CYS A 212 20.06 2.56 -27.78
C CYS A 212 19.64 2.71 -26.33
N ALA A 213 18.81 1.81 -25.79
CA ALA A 213 18.36 1.84 -24.40
C ALA A 213 19.55 1.79 -23.40
N ARG A 214 20.61 1.02 -23.69
CA ARG A 214 21.82 0.95 -22.85
C ARG A 214 22.64 2.24 -22.88
N LYS A 215 22.64 2.96 -24.00
CA LYS A 215 23.28 4.29 -24.10
C LYS A 215 22.49 5.36 -23.33
N PHE A 216 21.18 5.20 -23.18
CA PHE A 216 20.38 6.13 -22.38
C PHE A 216 20.69 6.02 -20.88
N ASN A 217 20.89 7.17 -20.23
CA ASN A 217 21.03 7.26 -18.77
C ASN A 217 19.78 6.75 -18.00
N VAL A 218 18.68 6.44 -18.69
CA VAL A 218 17.44 5.95 -18.10
C VAL A 218 17.63 4.62 -17.36
N ILE A 219 18.44 3.70 -17.88
CA ILE A 219 18.70 2.42 -17.18
C ILE A 219 19.44 2.67 -15.86
N LYS A 220 20.39 3.60 -15.83
CA LYS A 220 21.07 3.99 -14.58
C LYS A 220 20.09 4.58 -13.57
N VAL A 221 19.15 5.42 -14.04
CA VAL A 221 18.08 5.98 -13.19
C VAL A 221 17.18 4.88 -12.63
N ILE A 222 16.75 3.91 -13.46
CA ILE A 222 15.94 2.76 -13.02
C ILE A 222 16.67 1.96 -11.95
N ASN A 223 17.98 1.70 -12.13
CA ASN A 223 18.77 0.97 -11.14
C ASN A 223 18.85 1.72 -9.80
N VAL A 224 19.11 3.03 -9.81
CA VAL A 224 19.13 3.86 -8.60
C VAL A 224 17.75 3.86 -7.92
N LEU A 225 16.69 4.10 -8.68
CA LEU A 225 15.33 4.09 -8.16
C LEU A 225 14.95 2.72 -7.59
N SER A 226 15.42 1.62 -8.19
CA SER A 226 15.17 0.26 -7.72
C SER A 226 15.82 0.00 -6.36
N VAL A 227 17.04 0.50 -6.15
CA VAL A 227 17.70 0.45 -4.84
C VAL A 227 16.91 1.26 -3.80
N ILE A 228 16.50 2.49 -4.14
CA ILE A 228 15.67 3.33 -3.26
C ILE A 228 14.36 2.61 -2.93
N THR A 229 13.68 2.05 -3.93
CA THR A 229 12.42 1.33 -3.77
C THR A 229 12.58 0.14 -2.83
N ARG A 230 13.67 -0.61 -2.94
CA ARG A 230 13.98 -1.73 -2.04
C ARG A 230 14.13 -1.26 -0.59
N ILE A 231 14.87 -0.18 -0.36
CA ILE A 231 15.00 0.44 0.97
C ILE A 231 13.63 0.90 1.49
N CYS A 232 12.85 1.57 0.64
CA CYS A 232 11.50 2.02 0.99
C CYS A 232 10.59 0.85 1.38
N ILE A 233 10.69 -0.30 0.72
CA ILE A 233 9.90 -1.51 1.07
C ILE A 233 10.28 -2.00 2.47
N TYR A 234 11.57 -2.08 2.80
CA TYR A 234 12.01 -2.52 4.14
C TYR A 234 11.56 -1.58 5.25
N VAL A 235 11.65 -0.27 5.01
CA VAL A 235 11.29 0.75 6.02
C VAL A 235 9.77 1.00 6.05
N ARG A 236 9.01 0.54 5.05
CA ARG A 236 7.56 0.76 4.94
C ARG A 236 6.79 0.24 6.14
N ILE A 237 6.98 -1.02 6.53
CA ILE A 237 6.21 -1.63 7.63
C ILE A 237 6.50 -0.91 8.96
N PRO A 238 7.77 -0.66 9.34
CA PRO A 238 8.08 0.16 10.52
C PRO A 238 7.45 1.55 10.49
N ILE A 239 7.54 2.27 9.36
CA ILE A 239 6.95 3.61 9.21
C ILE A 239 5.43 3.57 9.38
N ILE A 240 4.74 2.67 8.69
CA ILE A 240 3.28 2.52 8.81
C ILE A 240 2.89 2.20 10.26
N THR A 241 3.65 1.32 10.91
CA THR A 241 3.40 0.90 12.29
C THR A 241 3.55 2.09 13.25
N ILE A 242 4.66 2.83 13.17
CA ILE A 242 4.91 4.03 13.98
C ILE A 242 3.84 5.09 13.70
N SER A 243 3.54 5.36 12.43
CA SER A 243 2.49 6.31 12.03
C SER A 243 1.13 5.90 12.58
N THR A 244 0.79 4.61 12.61
CA THR A 244 -0.47 4.10 13.16
C THR A 244 -0.54 4.32 14.68
N PHE A 245 0.53 3.98 15.40
CA PHE A 245 0.60 4.22 16.86
C PHE A 245 0.49 5.70 17.21
N LEU A 246 1.10 6.59 16.42
CA LEU A 246 1.04 8.03 16.64
C LEU A 246 -0.32 8.62 16.27
N ALA A 247 -0.92 8.12 15.18
CA ALA A 247 -2.17 8.63 14.63
C ALA A 247 -3.39 8.29 15.51
N PHE A 248 -3.48 7.06 16.00
CA PHE A 248 -4.69 6.56 16.67
C PHE A 248 -4.56 6.53 18.19
N SER A 249 -5.45 7.24 18.89
CA SER A 249 -5.41 7.33 20.35
C SER A 249 -5.49 5.97 21.07
N PRO A 250 -6.31 4.98 20.63
CA PRO A 250 -6.34 3.67 21.28
C PRO A 250 -5.00 2.95 21.23
N TYR A 251 -4.33 2.98 20.07
CA TYR A 251 -3.02 2.36 19.87
C TYR A 251 -1.92 3.08 20.67
N ARG A 252 -1.96 4.43 20.72
CA ARG A 252 -1.06 5.21 21.57
C ARG A 252 -1.23 4.88 23.05
N ASN A 253 -2.47 4.78 23.52
CA ASN A 253 -2.77 4.46 24.91
C ASN A 253 -2.30 3.04 25.26
N PHE A 254 -2.48 2.08 24.35
CA PHE A 254 -1.96 0.73 24.50
C PHE A 254 -0.42 0.71 24.59
N LEU A 255 0.28 1.44 23.71
CA LEU A 255 1.74 1.57 23.75
C LEU A 255 2.23 2.18 25.08
N LEU A 256 1.58 3.25 25.54
CA LEU A 256 1.91 3.89 26.82
C LEU A 256 1.64 2.97 28.01
N CYS A 257 0.61 2.12 27.94
CA CYS A 257 0.35 1.10 28.95
C CYS A 257 1.51 0.09 29.03
N LEU A 258 1.97 -0.43 27.87
CA LEU A 258 3.12 -1.33 27.80
C LEU A 258 4.40 -0.72 28.38
N ILE A 259 4.65 0.57 28.11
CA ILE A 259 5.82 1.29 28.64
C ILE A 259 5.68 1.52 30.16
N ARG A 260 4.49 1.96 30.62
CA ARG A 260 4.25 2.23 32.05
C ARG A 260 4.24 0.97 32.91
N CYS A 261 3.77 -0.16 32.40
CA CYS A 261 3.81 -1.44 33.10
C CYS A 261 5.25 -1.90 33.41
N LYS A 262 6.26 -1.43 32.66
CA LYS A 262 7.68 -1.70 32.96
C LYS A 262 8.26 -0.82 34.07
N SER A 263 7.57 0.24 34.50
CA SER A 263 8.09 1.23 35.46
C SER A 263 7.54 1.05 36.88
N GLY A 264 6.74 0.01 37.13
CA GLY A 264 6.17 -0.28 38.44
C GLY A 264 6.64 -1.62 38.97
N THR A 265 7.83 -1.69 39.54
CA THR A 265 8.10 -2.66 40.61
C THR A 265 7.14 -2.29 41.73
N THR A 266 5.97 -2.94 41.73
CA THR A 266 4.94 -2.76 42.74
C THR A 266 5.55 -3.28 44.03
N ARG A 267 6.07 -2.37 44.85
CA ARG A 267 6.42 -2.67 46.23
C ARG A 267 5.10 -2.99 46.91
N ILE A 268 4.82 -4.27 47.09
CA ILE A 268 3.68 -4.74 47.88
C ILE A 268 4.02 -4.35 49.32
N GLU A 269 3.60 -3.16 49.74
CA GLU A 269 3.46 -2.88 51.17
C GLU A 269 2.31 -3.75 51.66
N VAL A 270 2.68 -4.88 52.27
CA VAL A 270 1.77 -5.67 53.10
C VAL A 270 1.44 -4.80 54.31
N SER A 271 0.39 -4.01 54.18
CA SER A 271 -0.23 -3.33 55.32
C SER A 271 -0.85 -4.41 56.20
N THR A 272 -0.09 -4.86 57.20
CA THR A 272 -0.57 -5.67 58.32
C THR A 272 -1.53 -4.83 59.15
N THR A 273 -2.76 -4.69 58.69
CA THR A 273 -3.83 -4.03 59.45
C THR A 273 -4.36 -5.03 60.47
N THR A 274 -3.74 -5.05 61.65
CA THR A 274 -4.30 -5.68 62.85
C THR A 274 -5.64 -5.00 63.19
N ALA A 275 -6.73 -5.67 62.84
CA ALA A 275 -8.08 -5.25 63.18
C ALA A 275 -8.30 -5.40 64.69
N VAL A 276 -8.28 -4.29 65.42
CA VAL A 276 -8.76 -4.22 66.81
C VAL A 276 -10.29 -4.29 66.79
N ARG A 277 -10.79 -5.48 67.11
CA ARG A 277 -12.21 -5.82 67.26
C ARG A 277 -12.76 -5.16 68.53
N ASN A 278 -13.43 -4.01 68.38
CA ASN A 278 -14.15 -3.39 69.49
C ASN A 278 -15.56 -4.02 69.59
N LYS A 279 -15.80 -4.77 70.68
CA LYS A 279 -17.11 -5.30 71.05
C LYS A 279 -17.97 -4.18 71.65
N ARG A 280 -19.20 -4.05 71.16
CA ARG A 280 -20.36 -3.62 71.94
C ARG A 280 -21.45 -4.65 71.77
#